data_AF-A0A2K8QTH7-F1
#
_entry.id   AF-A0A2K8QTH7-F1
#
_cell.length_a   1.000
_cell.length_b   1.000
_cell.length_c   1.000
_cell.angle_alpha   90.00
_cell.angle_beta   90.00
_cell.angle_gamma   90.00
#
_symmetry.space_group_name_H-M   'P 1'
#
loop_
_entity.id
_entity.type
_entity.pdbx_description
1 polymer ?
#
loop_
_entity_poly.entity_id
_entity_poly.type
_entity_poly.pdbx_seq_one_letter_code
_entity_poly.pdbx_strand_id
1 'polypeptide(L)'
;MFPIDEWAERHIIEAQKRGELDHLPGSGKPLQLDDNSAVPVELRSAYHLMKNGGFLPPELSDRKEALTLVNLLRAADPASADYTDLSRRLKALELRLQLSGMNTDFLKGSYQHALGMRLEKNISVKDD
;
A
#
# COMPACT_ATOMS: atom_id res chain seq x y z
N MET A 1 -26.63 -7.49 23.59
CA MET A 1 -25.95 -6.63 22.59
C MET A 1 -24.60 -6.25 23.17
N PHE A 2 -23.51 -6.35 22.42
CA PHE A 2 -22.17 -6.07 22.93
C PHE A 2 -21.98 -4.56 23.09
N PRO A 3 -21.19 -4.07 24.07
CA PRO A 3 -20.97 -2.63 24.30
C PRO A 3 -20.41 -1.89 23.07
N ILE A 4 -19.67 -2.61 22.21
CA ILE A 4 -19.13 -2.05 20.97
C ILE A 4 -20.22 -1.75 19.94
N ASP A 5 -21.28 -2.57 19.91
CA ASP A 5 -22.42 -2.39 19.01
C ASP A 5 -23.16 -1.09 19.35
N GLU A 6 -23.35 -0.83 20.65
CA GLU A 6 -24.04 0.38 21.11
C GLU A 6 -23.23 1.65 20.83
N TRP A 7 -21.91 1.57 20.97
CA TRP A 7 -21.03 2.69 20.65
C TRP A 7 -21.00 3.00 19.15
N ALA A 8 -20.94 1.96 18.31
CA ALA A 8 -21.02 2.10 16.86
C ALA A 8 -22.36 2.70 16.41
N GLU A 9 -23.48 2.20 16.94
CA GLU A 9 -24.82 2.70 16.62
C GLU A 9 -24.96 4.19 16.95
N ARG A 10 -24.49 4.60 18.13
CA ARG A 10 -24.50 6.03 18.52
C ARG A 10 -23.70 6.89 17.54
N HIS A 11 -22.52 6.44 17.11
CA HIS A 11 -21.70 7.18 16.14
C HIS A 11 -22.37 7.29 14.77
N ILE A 12 -23.00 6.21 14.30
CA ILE A 12 -23.72 6.20 13.02
C ILE A 12 -24.89 7.19 13.06
N ILE A 13 -25.69 7.18 14.13
CA ILE A 13 -26.83 8.08 14.31
C ILE A 13 -26.36 9.54 14.38
N GLU A 14 -25.26 9.82 15.09
CA GLU A 14 -24.71 11.18 15.16
C GLU A 14 -24.22 11.68 13.79
N ALA A 15 -23.49 10.85 13.05
CA ALA A 15 -23.02 11.19 11.70
C ALA A 15 -24.19 11.44 10.74
N GLN A 16 -25.25 10.64 10.81
CA GLN A 16 -26.49 10.85 10.06
C GLN A 16 -27.14 12.19 10.40
N LYS A 17 -27.28 12.53 11.70
CA LYS A 17 -27.87 13.81 12.13
C LYS A 17 -27.05 15.01 11.66
N ARG A 18 -25.72 14.85 11.53
CA ARG A 18 -24.82 15.89 11.00
C ARG A 18 -24.81 15.96 9.46
N GLY A 19 -25.53 15.06 8.77
CA GLY A 19 -25.55 14.99 7.30
C GLY A 19 -24.24 14.52 6.70
N GLU A 20 -23.33 13.91 7.48
CA GLU A 20 -22.01 13.45 7.01
C GLU A 20 -22.10 12.30 6.00
N LEU A 21 -23.24 11.61 5.97
CA LEU A 21 -23.51 10.52 5.03
C LEU A 21 -24.29 10.99 3.78
N ASP A 22 -24.67 12.26 3.71
CA ASP A 22 -25.40 12.81 2.58
C ASP A 22 -24.41 13.14 1.44
N HIS A 23 -24.85 12.92 0.19
CA HIS A 23 -24.09 13.24 -1.03
C HIS A 23 -22.69 12.59 -1.13
N LEU A 24 -22.48 11.45 -0.46
CA LEU A 24 -21.23 10.71 -0.58
C LEU A 24 -20.92 10.35 -2.05
N PRO A 25 -19.63 10.39 -2.44
CA PRO A 25 -19.23 10.01 -3.78
C PRO A 25 -19.64 8.56 -4.08
N GLY A 26 -20.47 8.37 -5.12
CA GLY A 26 -21.01 7.06 -5.47
C GLY A 26 -22.35 6.72 -4.83
N SER A 27 -22.97 7.63 -4.06
CA SER A 27 -24.31 7.43 -3.50
C SER A 27 -25.34 7.12 -4.60
N GLY A 28 -26.12 6.06 -4.40
CA GLY A 28 -27.13 5.56 -5.35
C GLY A 28 -26.56 4.86 -6.59
N LYS A 29 -25.23 4.73 -6.73
CA LYS A 29 -24.58 4.03 -7.83
C LYS A 29 -24.12 2.63 -7.40
N PRO A 30 -23.96 1.68 -8.35
CA PRO A 30 -23.36 0.38 -8.04
C PRO A 30 -21.99 0.55 -7.38
N LEU A 31 -21.72 -0.26 -6.35
CA LEU A 31 -20.43 -0.25 -5.67
C LEU A 31 -19.32 -0.70 -6.64
N GLN A 32 -18.25 0.09 -6.73
CA GLN A 32 -17.04 -0.34 -7.41
C GLN A 32 -16.27 -1.28 -6.48
N LEU A 33 -16.21 -2.56 -6.86
CA LEU A 33 -15.45 -3.54 -6.10
C LEU A 33 -13.96 -3.40 -6.42
N ASP A 34 -13.15 -3.38 -5.36
CA ASP A 34 -11.71 -3.46 -5.49
C ASP A 34 -11.28 -4.81 -6.07
N ASP A 35 -10.30 -4.79 -6.97
CA ASP A 35 -9.66 -6.01 -7.47
C ASP A 35 -8.79 -6.64 -6.38
N ASN A 36 -9.41 -7.52 -5.59
CA ASN A 36 -8.78 -8.29 -4.52
C ASN A 36 -8.43 -9.72 -4.97
N SER A 37 -8.30 -9.97 -6.28
CA SER A 37 -8.04 -11.31 -6.82
C SER A 37 -6.72 -11.92 -6.32
N ALA A 38 -5.75 -11.06 -5.99
CA ALA A 38 -4.45 -11.46 -5.44
C ALA A 38 -4.48 -11.77 -3.93
N VAL A 39 -5.59 -11.49 -3.24
CA VAL A 39 -5.73 -11.70 -1.79
C VAL A 39 -6.57 -12.97 -1.56
N PRO A 40 -6.12 -13.90 -0.69
CA PRO A 40 -6.91 -15.06 -0.26
C PRO A 40 -8.28 -14.64 0.28
N VAL A 41 -9.33 -15.42 0.00
CA VAL A 41 -10.73 -15.06 0.28
C VAL A 41 -10.94 -14.68 1.75
N GLU A 42 -10.28 -15.40 2.65
CA GLU A 42 -10.34 -15.28 4.10
C GLU A 42 -9.78 -13.94 4.58
N LEU A 43 -8.86 -13.32 3.82
CA LEU A 43 -8.17 -12.10 4.19
C LEU A 43 -8.76 -10.84 3.52
N ARG A 44 -9.59 -10.99 2.48
CA ARG A 44 -10.10 -9.86 1.68
C ARG A 44 -10.84 -8.81 2.52
N SER A 45 -11.68 -9.25 3.46
CA SER A 45 -12.45 -8.35 4.33
C SER A 45 -11.53 -7.54 5.25
N ALA A 46 -10.52 -8.19 5.83
CA ALA A 46 -9.54 -7.54 6.69
C ALA A 46 -8.71 -6.50 5.92
N TYR A 47 -8.20 -6.86 4.73
CA TYR A 47 -7.46 -5.92 3.87
C TYR A 47 -8.32 -4.76 3.39
N HIS A 48 -9.58 -5.01 3.03
CA HIS A 48 -10.49 -3.95 2.59
C HIS A 48 -10.80 -2.97 3.73
N LEU A 49 -11.03 -3.47 4.94
CA LEU A 49 -11.23 -2.63 6.12
C LEU A 49 -9.98 -1.78 6.43
N MET A 50 -8.79 -2.38 6.40
CA MET A 50 -7.52 -1.66 6.62
C MET A 50 -7.29 -0.58 5.55
N LYS A 51 -7.53 -0.90 4.27
CA LYS A 51 -7.42 0.05 3.16
C LYS A 51 -8.37 1.24 3.36
N ASN A 52 -9.63 0.98 3.71
CA ASN A 52 -10.62 2.04 3.95
C ASN A 52 -10.27 2.90 5.18
N GLY A 53 -9.63 2.31 6.19
CA GLY A 53 -9.12 3.02 7.38
C GLY A 53 -7.80 3.77 7.16
N GLY A 54 -7.24 3.75 5.95
CA GLY A 54 -5.93 4.36 5.65
C GLY A 54 -4.74 3.61 6.27
N PHE A 55 -4.96 2.39 6.77
CA PHE A 55 -3.93 1.56 7.39
C PHE A 55 -3.16 0.81 6.30
N LEU A 56 -1.89 1.17 6.11
CA LEU A 56 -0.99 0.46 5.21
C LEU A 56 -0.41 -0.74 5.97
N PRO A 57 -0.57 -2.00 5.49
CA PRO A 57 0.12 -3.15 6.05
C PRO A 57 1.60 -2.85 6.29
N PRO A 58 2.18 -3.26 7.44
CA PRO A 58 3.55 -2.89 7.80
C PRO A 58 4.57 -3.28 6.72
N GLU A 59 4.31 -4.38 5.99
CA GLU A 59 5.14 -4.84 4.89
C GLU A 59 5.12 -3.89 3.68
N LEU A 60 3.97 -3.27 3.40
CA LEU A 60 3.83 -2.27 2.35
C LEU A 60 4.41 -0.91 2.77
N SER A 61 4.35 -0.60 4.07
CA SER A 61 5.00 0.59 4.64
C SER A 61 6.52 0.48 4.54
N ASP A 62 7.08 -0.65 4.97
CA ASP A 62 8.51 -0.94 4.86
C ASP A 62 8.96 -0.89 3.40
N ARG A 63 8.20 -1.46 2.47
CA ARG A 63 8.50 -1.38 1.03
C ARG A 63 8.55 0.07 0.52
N LYS A 64 7.60 0.92 0.95
CA LYS A 64 7.58 2.35 0.59
C LYS A 64 8.80 3.08 1.16
N GLU A 65 9.13 2.84 2.42
CA GLU A 65 10.32 3.42 3.06
C GLU A 65 11.61 3.00 2.34
N ALA A 66 11.74 1.71 2.00
CA ALA A 66 12.88 1.18 1.25
C ALA A 66 13.07 1.91 -0.09
N LEU A 67 12.00 2.11 -0.85
CA LEU A 67 12.03 2.86 -2.11
C LEU A 67 12.43 4.33 -1.92
N THR A 68 11.91 4.98 -0.88
CA THR A 68 12.33 6.36 -0.56
C THR A 68 13.81 6.44 -0.21
N LEU A 69 14.34 5.50 0.56
CA LEU A 69 15.76 5.44 0.90
C LEU A 69 16.64 5.21 -0.34
N VAL A 70 16.23 4.34 -1.27
CA VAL A 70 16.93 4.17 -2.56
C VAL A 70 16.96 5.48 -3.35
N ASN A 71 15.83 6.19 -3.42
CA ASN A 71 15.75 7.46 -4.16
C ASN A 71 16.64 8.54 -3.51
N LEU A 72 16.66 8.62 -2.17
CA LEU A 72 17.54 9.54 -1.45
C LEU A 72 19.01 9.18 -1.67
N LEU A 73 19.38 7.90 -1.63
CA LEU A 73 20.73 7.45 -1.91
C LEU A 73 21.18 7.73 -3.35
N ARG A 74 20.26 7.68 -4.33
CA ARG A 74 20.55 8.06 -5.73
C ARG A 74 20.84 9.55 -5.90
N ALA A 75 20.22 10.39 -5.07
CA ALA A 75 20.40 11.84 -5.09
C ALA A 75 21.54 12.34 -4.18
N ALA A 76 22.02 11.51 -3.26
CA ALA A 76 23.06 11.85 -2.29
C ALA A 76 24.47 11.60 -2.84
N ASP A 77 25.44 12.40 -2.38
CA ASP A 77 26.85 12.23 -2.71
C ASP A 77 27.43 11.01 -1.96
N PRO A 78 28.06 10.04 -2.67
CA PRO A 78 28.68 8.86 -2.07
C PRO A 78 29.75 9.15 -1.00
N ALA A 79 30.35 10.34 -1.00
CA ALA A 79 31.39 10.73 -0.04
C ALA A 79 30.82 11.36 1.27
N SER A 80 29.50 11.58 1.33
CA SER A 80 28.85 12.18 2.51
C SER A 80 28.62 11.17 3.64
N ALA A 81 28.69 11.63 4.89
CA ALA A 81 28.34 10.81 6.06
C ALA A 81 26.87 10.33 5.98
N ASP A 82 25.98 11.17 5.43
CA ASP A 82 24.56 10.88 5.25
C ASP A 82 24.32 9.66 4.34
N TYR A 83 25.16 9.47 3.31
CA TYR A 83 25.10 8.28 2.45
C TYR A 83 25.34 6.99 3.24
N THR A 84 26.31 7.00 4.16
CA THR A 84 26.61 5.81 4.98
C THR A 84 25.47 5.45 5.92
N ASP A 85 24.81 6.45 6.52
CA ASP A 85 23.67 6.23 7.42
C ASP A 85 22.41 5.78 6.68
N LEU A 86 22.11 6.39 5.54
CA LEU A 86 21.00 5.98 4.66
C LEU A 86 21.20 4.54 4.16
N SER A 87 22.43 4.16 3.79
CA SER A 87 22.75 2.80 3.33
C SER A 87 22.60 1.76 4.44
N ARG A 88 22.97 2.11 5.68
CA ARG A 88 22.81 1.23 6.85
C ARG A 88 21.34 0.99 7.16
N ARG A 89 20.53 2.07 7.13
CA ARG A 89 19.08 2.00 7.33
C ARG A 89 18.40 1.15 6.26
N LEU A 90 18.79 1.32 5.00
CA LEU A 90 18.27 0.51 3.90
C LEU A 90 18.60 -0.98 4.08
N LYS A 91 19.82 -1.34 4.47
CA LYS A 91 20.20 -2.75 4.73
C LYS A 91 19.39 -3.37 5.87
N ALA A 92 19.20 -2.64 6.96
CA ALA A 92 18.38 -3.12 8.08
C ALA A 92 16.92 -3.38 7.68
N LEU A 93 16.40 -2.54 6.79
CA LEU A 93 15.03 -2.63 6.30
C LEU A 93 14.88 -3.75 5.25
N GLU A 94 15.88 -3.96 4.40
CA GLU A 94 15.96 -5.11 3.49
C GLU A 94 15.95 -6.45 4.25
N LEU A 95 16.74 -6.57 5.32
CA LEU A 95 16.77 -7.77 6.17
C LEU A 95 15.40 -8.05 6.80
N ARG A 96 14.70 -7.00 7.26
CA ARG A 96 13.36 -7.14 7.86
C ARG A 96 12.34 -7.67 6.85
N LEU A 97 12.38 -7.15 5.62
CA LEU A 97 11.53 -7.62 4.52
C LEU A 97 11.83 -9.07 4.14
N GLN A 98 13.09 -9.49 4.14
CA GLN A 98 13.44 -10.90 3.89
C GLN A 98 12.91 -11.84 4.97
N LEU A 99 13.01 -11.43 6.24
CA LEU A 99 12.49 -12.22 7.38
C LEU A 99 10.96 -12.32 7.38
N SER A 100 10.25 -11.32 6.85
CA SER A 100 8.80 -11.38 6.65
C SER A 100 8.38 -12.15 5.39
N GLY A 101 9.33 -12.77 4.68
CA GLY A 101 9.07 -13.56 3.47
C GLY A 101 8.77 -12.72 2.22
N MET A 102 9.05 -11.40 2.27
CA MET A 102 8.83 -10.50 1.15
C MET A 102 10.02 -10.52 0.18
N ASN A 103 9.72 -10.51 -1.12
CA ASN A 103 10.73 -10.42 -2.17
C ASN A 103 11.38 -9.01 -2.18
N THR A 104 12.73 -8.93 -2.12
CA THR A 104 13.50 -7.67 -2.13
C THR A 104 14.11 -7.31 -3.48
N ASP A 105 13.81 -8.05 -4.55
CA ASP A 105 14.37 -7.81 -5.89
C ASP A 105 13.96 -6.44 -6.46
N PHE A 106 12.88 -5.85 -5.93
CA PHE A 106 12.48 -4.48 -6.28
C PHE A 106 13.53 -3.41 -5.92
N LEU A 107 14.41 -3.68 -4.96
CA LEU A 107 15.49 -2.76 -4.57
C LEU A 107 16.67 -2.78 -5.55
N LYS A 108 16.88 -3.89 -6.23
CA LYS A 108 18.05 -4.13 -7.11
C LYS A 108 17.84 -3.60 -8.54
N GLY A 109 16.74 -2.91 -8.82
CA GLY A 109 16.45 -2.30 -10.13
C GLY A 109 16.01 -3.28 -11.22
N SER A 110 16.18 -4.60 -11.03
CA SER A 110 15.69 -5.63 -11.95
C SER A 110 14.17 -5.61 -12.12
N TYR A 111 13.43 -5.21 -11.09
CA TYR A 111 11.97 -5.01 -11.17
C TYR A 111 11.58 -3.84 -12.09
N GLN A 112 12.36 -2.76 -12.17
CA GLN A 112 12.06 -1.63 -13.08
C GLN A 112 12.17 -2.09 -14.54
N HIS A 113 13.18 -2.89 -14.85
CA HIS A 113 13.38 -3.46 -16.19
C HIS A 113 12.30 -4.51 -16.53
N ALA A 114 11.97 -5.42 -15.61
CA ALA A 114 10.96 -6.44 -15.84
C ALA A 114 9.53 -5.87 -15.92
N LEU A 115 9.23 -4.82 -15.14
CA LEU A 115 7.95 -4.11 -15.21
C LEU A 115 7.83 -3.28 -16.49
N GLY A 116 8.90 -2.60 -16.91
CA GLY A 116 8.96 -1.88 -18.19
C GLY A 116 8.63 -2.81 -19.36
N MET A 117 9.29 -3.97 -19.45
CA MET A 117 9.02 -4.96 -20.50
C MET A 117 7.58 -5.50 -20.46
N ARG A 118 6.97 -5.65 -19.28
CA ARG A 118 5.59 -6.12 -19.14
C ARG A 118 4.56 -5.05 -19.50
N LEU A 119 4.82 -3.79 -19.18
CA LEU A 119 3.97 -2.67 -19.55
C LEU A 119 4.03 -2.40 -21.06
N GLU A 120 5.22 -2.45 -21.67
CA GLU A 120 5.40 -2.35 -23.12
C GLU A 120 4.67 -3.48 -23.86
N LYS A 121 4.75 -4.72 -23.35
CA LYS A 121 4.05 -5.87 -23.92
C LYS A 121 2.52 -5.75 -23.86
N ASN A 122 1.97 -5.15 -22.80
CA ASN A 122 0.52 -4.95 -22.67
C ASN A 122 -0.01 -3.75 -23.48
N ILE A 123 0.84 -2.78 -23.83
CA ILE A 123 0.49 -1.70 -24.75
C ILE A 123 0.43 -2.24 -26.19
N SER A 124 1.36 -3.12 -26.57
CA SER A 124 1.41 -3.75 -27.91
C SER A 124 0.26 -4.73 -28.20
N VAL A 125 -0.49 -5.19 -27.19
CA VAL A 125 -1.62 -6.13 -27.39
C VAL A 125 -2.95 -5.40 -27.61
N LYS A 126 -2.97 -4.07 -27.52
CA LYS A 126 -4.21 -3.27 -27.64
C LYS A 126 -4.42 -2.62 -29.01
N ASP A 127 -3.49 -2.84 -29.95
CA ASP A 127 -3.50 -2.25 -31.31
C ASP A 127 -3.74 -3.27 -32.44
N ASP A 128 -4.10 -4.53 -32.12
CA ASP A 128 -4.65 -5.54 -33.06
C ASP A 128 -6.06 -5.96 -32.62
#